data_AF-A0AA35LEZ9-F1
#
_entry.id   AF-A0AA35LEZ9-F1
#
_cell.length_a   1.000
_cell.length_b   1.000
_cell.length_c   1.000
_cell.angle_alpha   90.00
_cell.angle_beta   90.00
_cell.angle_gamma   90.00
#
_symmetry.space_group_name_H-M   'P 1'
#
loop_
_entity.id
_entity.type
_entity.pdbx_description
1 polymer ?
#
loop_
_entity_poly.entity_id
_entity_poly.type
_entity_poly.pdbx_seq_one_letter_code
_entity_poly.pdbx_strand_id
1 'polypeptide(L)'
;MSPGPSAPAGATPRARPRSSGPRQLLPSMLMFGVIVASSSLLLMIEKGILAEVKPLPLHPAHGELPARRGGSAGVAKEEEEDVAAQVIHDIRNRTIRAACGQAGTPRSVWELSAAQRRVVLKHLLVSDKHRFLYCYVPKVACSNWKRILKVLGGTLENVNTQLKMDHRRDLVFLGDMKPDEIRYRLKHYFKFIFVRDPMERLLSAYRNKFRRSKNTS
;
A
#
# COMPACT_ATOMS: atom_id res chain seq x y z
N MET A 1 66.58 26.53 4.25
CA MET A 1 68.01 26.61 3.88
C MET A 1 68.69 25.49 4.66
N SER A 2 69.36 24.50 4.11
CA SER A 2 69.58 23.95 2.77
C SER A 2 70.02 22.48 3.04
N PRO A 3 70.61 21.73 2.11
CA PRO A 3 69.95 20.70 1.31
C PRO A 3 70.49 19.29 1.66
N GLY A 4 69.93 18.23 1.09
CA GLY A 4 70.53 17.69 -0.13
C GLY A 4 70.57 16.15 -0.15
N PRO A 5 70.91 15.55 -1.30
CA PRO A 5 70.23 14.40 -1.89
C PRO A 5 71.12 13.13 -1.88
N SER A 6 70.68 11.95 -2.32
CA SER A 6 70.79 11.52 -3.74
C SER A 6 70.50 10.02 -3.89
N ALA A 7 69.81 9.65 -4.97
CA ALA A 7 69.87 8.33 -5.62
C ALA A 7 71.05 8.31 -6.63
N PRO A 8 71.52 7.14 -7.13
CA PRO A 8 71.00 6.59 -8.42
C PRO A 8 71.02 5.03 -8.52
N ALA A 9 70.06 4.37 -9.19
CA ALA A 9 70.01 3.89 -10.60
C ALA A 9 70.96 2.73 -10.99
N GLY A 10 70.42 1.65 -11.61
CA GLY A 10 71.25 0.69 -12.36
C GLY A 10 70.66 -0.71 -12.66
N ALA A 11 69.91 -0.82 -13.77
CA ALA A 11 69.80 -1.90 -14.78
C ALA A 11 69.80 -3.42 -14.45
N THR A 12 68.81 -4.11 -15.05
CA THR A 12 68.67 -5.58 -15.31
C THR A 12 69.51 -6.05 -16.51
N PRO A 13 69.84 -7.37 -16.73
CA PRO A 13 68.91 -8.29 -17.42
C PRO A 13 69.01 -9.83 -17.14
N ARG A 14 67.85 -10.50 -17.32
CA ARG A 14 67.53 -11.87 -17.84
C ARG A 14 68.46 -13.09 -17.61
N ALA A 15 67.84 -14.17 -17.07
CA ALA A 15 67.83 -15.51 -17.68
C ALA A 15 66.64 -16.37 -17.17
N ARG A 16 66.00 -17.15 -18.06
CA ARG A 16 64.98 -18.19 -17.77
C ARG A 16 65.65 -19.58 -17.72
N PRO A 17 65.00 -20.58 -17.10
CA PRO A 17 64.46 -21.72 -17.87
C PRO A 17 62.99 -22.05 -17.44
N ARG A 18 62.04 -22.32 -18.38
CA ARG A 18 61.52 -23.65 -18.84
C ARG A 18 61.40 -24.68 -17.70
N SER A 19 60.35 -25.49 -17.51
CA SER A 19 59.04 -25.72 -18.13
C SER A 19 58.39 -26.89 -17.35
N SER A 20 57.08 -26.86 -17.08
CA SER A 20 56.19 -28.06 -17.09
C SER A 20 54.77 -27.68 -16.68
N GLY A 21 53.83 -27.68 -17.63
CA GLY A 21 52.43 -28.06 -17.34
C GLY A 21 52.28 -29.58 -17.46
N PRO A 22 51.07 -30.15 -17.63
CA PRO A 22 49.73 -29.60 -17.45
C PRO A 22 48.79 -30.55 -16.64
N ARG A 23 47.62 -30.08 -16.20
CA ARG A 23 46.36 -30.87 -16.24
C ARG A 23 45.17 -29.92 -16.43
N GLN A 24 44.87 -29.58 -17.68
CA GLN A 24 43.59 -28.99 -18.07
C GLN A 24 42.52 -30.10 -18.04
N LEU A 25 41.73 -30.15 -16.98
CA LEU A 25 40.49 -30.92 -16.92
C LEU A 25 39.33 -29.93 -16.91
N LEU A 26 38.91 -29.39 -18.07
CA LEU A 26 37.75 -28.50 -18.14
C LEU A 26 37.11 -28.27 -19.54
N PRO A 27 37.27 -29.12 -20.58
CA PRO A 27 36.35 -29.06 -21.74
C PRO A 27 35.08 -29.90 -21.54
N SER A 28 35.18 -31.03 -20.83
CA SER A 28 34.12 -32.05 -20.76
C SER A 28 32.93 -31.62 -19.90
N MET A 29 33.16 -31.06 -18.71
CA MET A 29 32.07 -30.64 -17.80
C MET A 29 31.21 -29.49 -18.35
N LEU A 30 31.82 -28.56 -19.08
CA LEU A 30 31.11 -27.47 -19.74
C LEU A 30 30.25 -27.98 -20.91
N MET A 31 30.77 -28.94 -21.69
CA MET A 31 30.01 -29.57 -22.77
C MET A 31 28.81 -30.37 -22.21
N PHE A 32 29.00 -31.11 -21.12
CA PHE A 32 27.89 -31.79 -20.45
C PHE A 32 26.84 -30.81 -19.92
N GLY A 33 27.25 -29.67 -19.35
CA GLY A 33 26.32 -28.63 -18.90
C GLY A 33 25.46 -28.04 -20.02
N VAL A 34 26.07 -27.77 -21.19
CA VAL A 34 25.34 -27.25 -22.36
C VAL A 34 24.37 -28.29 -22.92
N ILE A 35 24.76 -29.57 -22.96
CA ILE A 35 23.89 -30.66 -23.42
C ILE A 35 22.69 -30.82 -22.48
N VAL A 36 22.91 -30.87 -21.16
CA VAL A 36 21.82 -31.00 -20.18
C VAL A 36 20.85 -29.82 -20.23
N ALA A 37 21.34 -28.59 -20.35
CA ALA A 37 20.49 -27.40 -20.48
C ALA A 37 19.67 -27.41 -21.77
N SER A 38 20.28 -27.83 -22.88
CA SER A 38 19.61 -27.91 -24.19
C SER A 38 18.54 -29.01 -24.22
N SER A 39 18.84 -30.18 -23.66
CA SER A 39 17.87 -31.29 -23.54
C SER A 39 16.73 -30.95 -22.59
N SER A 40 17.00 -30.24 -21.49
CA SER A 40 15.96 -29.79 -20.56
C SER A 40 15.01 -28.78 -21.21
N LEU A 41 15.55 -27.83 -21.99
CA LEU A 41 14.75 -26.86 -22.74
C LEU A 41 13.89 -27.54 -23.81
N LEU A 42 14.44 -28.53 -24.52
CA LEU A 42 13.68 -29.30 -25.51
C LEU A 42 12.50 -30.05 -24.86
N LEU A 43 12.74 -30.68 -23.70
CA LEU A 43 11.68 -31.34 -22.92
C LEU A 43 10.62 -30.35 -22.43
N MET A 44 11.00 -29.14 -22.05
CA MET A 44 10.05 -28.09 -21.66
C MET A 44 9.17 -27.62 -22.83
N ILE A 45 9.72 -27.61 -24.05
CA ILE A 45 8.99 -27.27 -25.28
C ILE A 45 8.07 -28.43 -25.68
N GLU A 46 8.57 -29.67 -25.67
CA GLU A 46 7.84 -30.87 -26.10
C GLU A 46 6.71 -31.25 -25.13
N LYS A 47 6.87 -30.96 -23.83
CA LYS A 47 5.84 -31.12 -22.80
C LYS A 47 4.89 -29.92 -22.69
N GLY A 48 5.02 -28.90 -23.55
CA GLY A 48 4.08 -27.79 -23.64
C GLY A 48 4.04 -26.85 -22.43
N ILE A 49 5.04 -26.89 -21.56
CA ILE A 49 5.05 -26.12 -20.29
C ILE A 49 5.15 -24.61 -20.56
N LEU A 50 5.71 -24.20 -21.70
CA LEU A 50 5.74 -22.79 -22.13
C LEU A 50 4.39 -22.25 -22.59
N ALA A 51 3.39 -23.11 -22.86
CA ALA A 51 2.06 -22.66 -23.25
C ALA A 51 1.23 -22.12 -22.07
N GLU A 52 1.67 -22.34 -20.83
CA GLU A 52 0.96 -21.91 -19.62
C GLU A 52 1.46 -20.60 -19.00
N VAL A 53 2.44 -19.92 -19.62
CA VAL A 53 2.81 -18.56 -19.18
C VAL A 53 1.89 -17.57 -19.88
N LYS A 54 0.68 -17.40 -19.35
CA LYS A 54 -0.26 -16.37 -19.79
C LYS A 54 0.32 -14.98 -19.41
N PRO A 55 0.58 -14.09 -20.38
CA PRO A 55 0.99 -12.73 -20.05
C PRO A 55 -0.13 -12.02 -19.29
N LEU A 56 0.23 -11.30 -18.21
CA LEU A 56 -0.69 -10.48 -17.44
C LEU A 56 -1.48 -9.54 -18.36
N PRO A 57 -2.83 -9.58 -18.38
CA PRO A 57 -3.61 -8.72 -19.26
C PRO A 57 -3.61 -7.29 -18.71
N LEU A 58 -3.01 -6.37 -19.47
CA LEU A 58 -3.28 -4.94 -19.37
C LEU A 58 -4.70 -4.70 -19.93
N HIS A 59 -5.61 -4.29 -19.05
CA HIS A 59 -7.02 -3.91 -19.25
C HIS A 59 -8.09 -5.02 -19.40
N PRO A 60 -9.25 -4.89 -18.72
CA PRO A 60 -10.38 -5.79 -18.92
C PRO A 60 -11.21 -5.34 -20.13
N ALA A 61 -11.31 -6.21 -21.14
CA ALA A 61 -12.31 -6.10 -22.19
C ALA A 61 -13.65 -6.64 -21.68
N HIS A 62 -14.71 -5.88 -21.95
CA HIS A 62 -16.09 -6.25 -21.64
C HIS A 62 -16.57 -7.42 -22.49
N GLY A 63 -17.22 -8.38 -21.82
CA GLY A 63 -18.27 -9.23 -22.40
C GLY A 63 -17.80 -10.44 -23.19
N GLU A 64 -17.90 -11.63 -22.59
CA GLU A 64 -18.72 -12.75 -23.09
C GLU A 64 -18.65 -13.94 -22.11
N LEU A 65 -19.82 -14.54 -21.84
CA LEU A 65 -20.04 -15.80 -21.11
C LEU A 65 -21.21 -16.50 -21.83
N PRO A 66 -21.39 -17.84 -21.76
CA PRO A 66 -20.61 -18.81 -20.99
C PRO A 66 -20.27 -20.13 -21.73
N ALA A 67 -19.25 -20.85 -21.25
CA ALA A 67 -19.24 -22.31 -21.33
C ALA A 67 -18.85 -22.88 -19.95
N ARG A 68 -19.82 -23.52 -19.30
CA ARG A 68 -19.66 -24.25 -18.05
C ARG A 68 -18.66 -25.40 -18.22
N ARG A 69 -17.54 -25.36 -17.48
CA ARG A 69 -16.83 -26.56 -17.03
C ARG A 69 -16.35 -26.35 -15.59
N GLY A 70 -16.52 -27.38 -14.77
CA GLY A 70 -16.68 -27.31 -13.32
C GLY A 70 -15.48 -26.84 -12.50
N GLY A 71 -15.80 -26.15 -11.40
CA GLY A 71 -15.44 -26.59 -10.05
C GLY A 71 -14.11 -26.16 -9.43
N SER A 72 -13.07 -25.86 -10.21
CA SER A 72 -11.74 -25.59 -9.61
C SER A 72 -11.23 -24.14 -9.79
N ALA A 73 -11.78 -23.39 -10.75
CA ALA A 73 -11.31 -22.03 -11.04
C ALA A 73 -11.83 -20.97 -10.05
N GLY A 74 -12.92 -21.26 -9.33
CA GLY A 74 -13.46 -20.38 -8.29
C GLY A 74 -12.61 -20.39 -7.02
N VAL A 75 -12.21 -21.58 -6.57
CA VAL A 75 -11.42 -21.76 -5.34
C VAL A 75 -10.02 -21.18 -5.50
N ALA A 76 -9.32 -21.44 -6.61
CA ALA A 76 -8.00 -20.86 -6.85
C ALA A 76 -8.04 -19.32 -6.94
N LYS A 77 -9.11 -18.75 -7.50
CA LYS A 77 -9.28 -17.30 -7.63
C LYS A 77 -9.65 -16.64 -6.29
N GLU A 78 -10.48 -17.31 -5.48
CA GLU A 78 -10.83 -16.86 -4.12
C GLU A 78 -9.62 -16.97 -3.18
N GLU A 79 -8.84 -18.05 -3.26
CA GLU A 79 -7.58 -18.20 -2.52
C GLU A 79 -6.54 -17.16 -2.95
N GLU A 80 -6.40 -16.89 -4.26
CA GLU A 80 -5.50 -15.85 -4.77
C GLU A 80 -5.93 -14.44 -4.31
N GLU A 81 -7.24 -14.15 -4.30
CA GLU A 81 -7.80 -12.88 -3.83
C GLU A 81 -7.64 -12.70 -2.30
N ASP A 82 -7.81 -13.78 -1.52
CA ASP A 82 -7.60 -13.78 -0.07
C ASP A 82 -6.12 -13.60 0.29
N VAL A 83 -5.22 -14.31 -0.40
CA VAL A 83 -3.76 -14.15 -0.24
C VAL A 83 -3.34 -12.73 -0.61
N ALA A 84 -3.85 -12.16 -1.71
CA ALA A 84 -3.55 -10.78 -2.09
C ALA A 84 -4.05 -9.77 -1.03
N ALA A 85 -5.25 -9.96 -0.50
CA ALA A 85 -5.79 -9.12 0.56
C ALA A 85 -4.94 -9.20 1.84
N GLN A 86 -4.48 -10.40 2.20
CA GLN A 86 -3.63 -10.62 3.36
C GLN A 86 -2.26 -9.94 3.21
N VAL A 87 -1.66 -10.04 2.02
CA VAL A 87 -0.40 -9.32 1.71
C VAL A 87 -0.57 -7.81 1.83
N ILE A 88 -1.65 -7.25 1.29
CA ILE A 88 -1.94 -5.80 1.40
C ILE A 88 -2.11 -5.39 2.86
N HIS A 89 -2.85 -6.18 3.63
CA HIS A 89 -3.06 -5.93 5.05
C HIS A 89 -1.74 -5.91 5.85
N ASP A 90 -0.85 -6.84 5.54
CA ASP A 90 0.46 -6.96 6.17
C ASP A 90 1.39 -5.79 5.82
N ILE A 91 1.46 -5.42 4.54
CA ILE A 91 2.23 -4.24 4.10
C ILE A 91 1.73 -3.00 4.85
N ARG A 92 0.40 -2.78 4.86
CA ARG A 92 -0.21 -1.65 5.56
C ARG A 92 0.16 -1.62 7.04
N ASN A 93 0.08 -2.76 7.73
CA ASN A 93 0.42 -2.83 9.15
C ASN A 93 1.90 -2.55 9.40
N ARG A 94 2.81 -3.03 8.54
CA ARG A 94 4.24 -2.71 8.61
C ARG A 94 4.48 -1.23 8.41
N THR A 95 3.87 -0.62 7.40
CA THR A 95 3.98 0.82 7.12
C THR A 95 3.47 1.67 8.28
N ILE A 96 2.30 1.32 8.85
CA ILE A 96 1.74 2.04 10.01
C ILE A 96 2.68 1.95 11.20
N ARG A 97 3.17 0.75 11.54
CA ARG A 97 4.09 0.57 12.68
C ARG A 97 5.39 1.34 12.48
N ALA A 98 5.95 1.31 11.28
CA ALA A 98 7.16 2.06 10.95
C ALA A 98 6.95 3.57 11.10
N ALA A 99 5.86 4.11 10.53
CA ALA A 99 5.53 5.53 10.64
C ALA A 99 5.26 5.96 12.10
N CYS A 100 4.51 5.17 12.87
CA CYS A 100 4.22 5.45 14.28
C CYS A 100 5.44 5.25 15.20
N GLY A 101 6.46 4.50 14.77
CA GLY A 101 7.68 4.26 15.51
C GLY A 101 8.73 5.36 15.36
N GLN A 102 8.55 6.32 14.44
CA GLN A 102 9.51 7.40 14.20
C GLN A 102 9.62 8.33 15.41
N ALA A 103 10.85 8.77 15.70
CA ALA A 103 11.12 9.72 16.77
C ALA A 103 10.37 11.04 16.52
N GLY A 104 9.71 11.57 17.55
CA GLY A 104 8.90 12.79 17.45
C GLY A 104 7.45 12.56 17.01
N THR A 105 7.02 11.32 16.75
CA THR A 105 5.61 11.03 16.45
C THR A 105 4.76 11.13 17.72
N PRO A 106 3.73 11.99 17.76
CA PRO A 106 2.87 12.14 18.94
C PRO A 106 2.11 10.85 19.24
N ARG A 107 2.20 10.35 20.47
CA ARG A 107 1.47 9.14 20.92
C ARG A 107 0.10 9.47 21.51
N SER A 108 -0.11 10.72 21.89
CA SER A 108 -1.39 11.23 22.36
C SER A 108 -1.77 12.54 21.68
N VAL A 109 -3.07 12.82 21.62
CA VAL A 109 -3.57 14.12 21.14
C VAL A 109 -3.13 15.29 22.04
N TRP A 110 -2.64 14.99 23.25
CA TRP A 110 -2.19 15.97 24.24
C TRP A 110 -0.73 16.41 24.00
N GLU A 111 0.05 15.61 23.27
CA GLU A 111 1.40 16.00 22.79
C GLU A 111 1.34 16.94 21.58
N LEU A 112 0.18 17.02 20.91
CA LEU A 112 -0.03 17.95 19.81
C LEU A 112 -0.14 19.40 20.32
N SER A 113 0.29 20.35 19.49
CA SER A 113 0.01 21.77 19.70
C SER A 113 -1.49 22.03 19.78
N ALA A 114 -1.90 23.13 20.44
CA ALA A 114 -3.32 23.46 20.58
C ALA A 114 -4.04 23.58 19.22
N ALA A 115 -3.37 24.10 18.20
CA ALA A 115 -3.93 24.20 16.85
C ALA A 115 -4.13 22.80 16.22
N GLN A 116 -3.11 21.95 16.24
CA GLN A 116 -3.19 20.59 15.69
C GLN A 116 -4.24 19.75 16.43
N ARG A 117 -4.26 19.80 17.76
CA ARG A 117 -5.25 19.11 18.59
C ARG A 117 -6.67 19.52 18.22
N ARG A 118 -6.94 20.81 18.10
CA ARG A 118 -8.26 21.32 17.69
C ARG A 118 -8.67 20.80 16.32
N VAL A 119 -7.75 20.75 15.36
CA VAL A 119 -8.03 20.20 14.02
C VAL A 119 -8.38 18.73 14.11
N VAL A 120 -7.54 17.91 14.75
CA VAL A 120 -7.77 16.46 14.87
C VAL A 120 -9.10 16.15 15.55
N LEU A 121 -9.41 16.80 16.68
CA LEU A 121 -10.64 16.54 17.43
C LEU A 121 -11.91 16.95 16.66
N LYS A 122 -11.84 17.98 15.80
CA LYS A 122 -12.95 18.37 14.91
C LYS A 122 -13.21 17.39 13.76
N HIS A 123 -12.27 16.47 13.51
CA HIS A 123 -12.43 15.41 12.52
C HIS A 123 -12.97 14.10 13.09
N LEU A 124 -13.14 14.01 14.41
CA LEU A 124 -13.62 12.82 15.09
C LEU A 124 -15.11 12.96 15.42
N LEU A 125 -15.93 12.13 14.81
CA LEU A 125 -17.34 12.00 15.10
C LEU A 125 -17.56 10.92 16.15
N VAL A 126 -18.48 11.17 17.07
CA VAL A 126 -18.77 10.30 18.22
C VAL A 126 -20.12 9.63 18.03
N SER A 127 -20.17 8.33 18.31
CA SER A 127 -21.41 7.59 18.53
C SER A 127 -21.34 6.94 19.91
N ASP A 128 -21.97 7.57 20.90
CA ASP A 128 -21.96 7.08 22.27
C ASP A 128 -22.76 5.78 22.41
N LYS A 129 -23.93 5.71 21.76
CA LYS A 129 -24.80 4.53 21.75
C LYS A 129 -24.08 3.28 21.24
N HIS A 130 -23.23 3.44 20.22
CA HIS A 130 -22.49 2.33 19.60
C HIS A 130 -21.00 2.29 20.01
N ARG A 131 -20.59 3.18 20.91
CA ARG A 131 -19.23 3.28 21.46
C ARG A 131 -18.10 3.28 20.44
N PHE A 132 -18.25 4.08 19.38
CA PHE A 132 -17.20 4.26 18.37
C PHE A 132 -16.87 5.72 18.08
N LEU A 133 -15.67 5.92 17.53
CA LEU A 133 -15.14 7.16 16.99
C LEU A 133 -14.83 6.97 15.51
N TYR A 134 -15.42 7.82 14.66
CA TYR A 134 -15.16 7.85 13.24
C TYR A 134 -14.32 9.08 12.87
N CYS A 135 -13.09 8.86 12.40
CA CYS A 135 -12.28 9.93 11.84
C CYS A 135 -12.69 10.18 10.39
N TYR A 136 -13.41 11.27 10.15
CA TYR A 136 -13.82 11.61 8.79
C TYR A 136 -12.65 12.25 8.04
N VAL A 137 -12.37 11.70 6.86
CA VAL A 137 -11.47 12.30 5.89
C VAL A 137 -12.30 12.75 4.69
N PRO A 138 -12.11 13.98 4.19
CA PRO A 138 -12.83 14.44 3.01
C PRO A 138 -12.63 13.52 1.82
N LYS A 139 -13.70 13.32 1.04
CA LYS A 139 -13.69 12.60 -0.25
C LYS A 139 -13.42 11.09 -0.15
N VAL A 140 -13.55 10.51 1.04
CA VAL A 140 -13.51 9.06 1.29
C VAL A 140 -14.80 8.60 1.99
N ALA A 141 -15.90 8.59 1.23
CA ALA A 141 -17.24 8.21 1.70
C ALA A 141 -17.77 8.99 2.93
N CYS A 142 -17.18 10.16 3.26
CA CYS A 142 -17.51 10.92 4.46
C CYS A 142 -18.99 11.34 4.55
N SER A 143 -19.62 11.67 3.42
CA SER A 143 -21.05 12.02 3.41
C SER A 143 -21.94 10.82 3.74
N ASN A 144 -21.55 9.62 3.27
CA ASN A 144 -22.29 8.39 3.54
C ASN A 144 -22.22 8.02 5.02
N TRP A 145 -21.01 8.03 5.59
CA TRP A 145 -20.83 7.74 7.02
C TRP A 145 -21.54 8.74 7.92
N LYS A 146 -21.57 10.03 7.55
CA LYS A 146 -22.40 11.02 8.28
C LYS A 146 -23.89 10.66 8.27
N ARG A 147 -24.43 10.14 7.16
CA ARG A 147 -25.82 9.65 7.12
C ARG A 147 -26.01 8.45 8.03
N ILE A 148 -25.10 7.47 7.97
CA ILE A 148 -25.13 6.30 8.86
C ILE A 148 -25.16 6.76 10.32
N LEU A 149 -24.29 7.70 10.73
CA LEU A 149 -24.28 8.20 12.11
C LEU A 149 -25.61 8.87 12.49
N LYS A 150 -26.22 9.65 11.60
CA LYS A 150 -27.54 10.24 11.85
C LYS A 150 -28.65 9.19 11.98
N VAL A 151 -28.61 8.13 11.16
CA VAL A 151 -29.56 7.01 11.27
C VAL A 151 -29.39 6.27 12.59
N LEU A 152 -28.14 5.95 12.95
CA LEU A 152 -27.83 5.30 14.22
C LEU A 152 -28.21 6.16 15.44
N GLY A 153 -28.10 7.48 15.30
CA GLY A 153 -28.55 8.47 16.29
C GLY A 153 -30.07 8.68 16.33
N GLY A 154 -30.84 8.05 15.43
CA GLY A 154 -32.29 8.20 15.36
C GLY A 154 -32.78 9.52 14.77
N THR A 155 -31.88 10.33 14.19
CA THR A 155 -32.23 11.63 13.57
C THR A 155 -32.65 11.48 12.10
N LEU A 156 -32.32 10.36 11.47
CA LEU A 156 -32.78 10.01 10.12
C LEU A 156 -33.38 8.60 10.13
N GLU A 157 -34.47 8.39 9.40
CA GLU A 157 -35.09 7.07 9.28
C GLU A 157 -34.29 6.13 8.38
N ASN A 158 -33.66 6.67 7.31
CA ASN A 158 -32.88 5.86 6.37
C ASN A 158 -31.69 6.65 5.77
N VAL A 159 -30.73 5.92 5.21
CA VAL A 159 -29.51 6.47 4.58
C VAL A 159 -29.80 7.05 3.18
N ASN A 160 -30.96 6.74 2.60
CA ASN A 160 -31.35 7.10 1.23
C ASN A 160 -32.22 8.36 1.15
N THR A 161 -32.57 8.97 2.29
CA THR A 161 -33.42 10.16 2.32
C THR A 161 -32.76 11.28 1.52
N GLN A 162 -33.44 11.74 0.46
CA GLN A 162 -33.00 12.83 -0.42
C GLN A 162 -33.18 14.21 0.23
N LEU A 163 -32.70 14.39 1.46
CA LEU A 163 -32.69 15.69 2.12
C LEU A 163 -31.36 16.41 1.86
N LYS A 164 -31.39 17.75 1.80
CA LYS A 164 -30.18 18.58 1.78
C LYS A 164 -29.42 18.33 3.09
N MET A 165 -28.39 17.48 3.02
CA MET A 165 -27.66 17.00 4.20
C MET A 165 -26.83 18.12 4.83
N ASP A 166 -27.22 18.55 6.03
CA ASP A 166 -26.35 19.32 6.90
C ASP A 166 -25.26 18.40 7.49
N HIS A 167 -24.01 18.75 7.22
CA HIS A 167 -22.83 17.97 7.59
C HIS A 167 -22.34 18.19 9.03
N ARG A 168 -23.10 18.96 9.83
CA ARG A 168 -22.80 19.34 11.21
C ARG A 168 -23.97 19.14 12.17
N ARG A 169 -25.20 19.51 11.78
CA ARG A 169 -26.38 19.29 12.65
C ARG A 169 -26.51 17.81 12.98
N ASP A 170 -26.93 17.52 14.21
CA ASP A 170 -27.23 16.16 14.71
C ASP A 170 -26.02 15.21 14.69
N LEU A 171 -24.82 15.77 14.65
CA LEU A 171 -23.57 15.03 14.73
C LEU A 171 -22.77 15.57 15.91
N VAL A 172 -22.28 14.66 16.74
CA VAL A 172 -21.47 15.01 17.90
C VAL A 172 -20.00 14.88 17.50
N PHE A 173 -19.24 15.98 17.63
CA PHE A 173 -17.81 15.97 17.42
C PHE A 173 -17.08 15.83 18.75
N LEU A 174 -16.00 15.06 18.75
CA LEU A 174 -15.19 14.87 19.96
C LEU A 174 -14.58 16.20 20.44
N GLY A 175 -14.31 17.14 19.53
CA GLY A 175 -13.78 18.47 19.85
C GLY A 175 -14.76 19.39 20.60
N ASP A 176 -16.04 19.04 20.67
CA ASP A 176 -17.06 19.84 21.36
C ASP A 176 -17.27 19.37 22.83
N MET A 177 -16.53 18.35 23.27
CA MET A 177 -16.65 17.72 24.60
C MET A 177 -15.61 18.23 25.60
N LYS A 178 -15.84 17.94 26.89
CA LYS A 178 -14.88 18.26 27.96
C LYS A 178 -13.62 17.37 27.87
N PRO A 179 -12.45 17.81 28.36
CA PRO A 179 -11.20 17.03 28.28
C PRO A 179 -11.28 15.62 28.86
N ASP A 180 -12.01 15.41 29.96
CA ASP A 180 -12.16 14.10 30.60
C ASP A 180 -13.05 13.16 29.78
N GLU A 181 -14.11 13.69 29.19
CA GLU A 181 -14.99 12.98 28.26
C GLU A 181 -14.24 12.54 26.99
N ILE A 182 -13.38 13.42 26.47
CA ILE A 182 -12.50 13.13 25.34
C ILE A 182 -11.55 11.98 25.71
N ARG A 183 -10.90 12.07 26.87
CA ARG A 183 -9.94 11.06 27.33
C ARG A 183 -10.62 9.69 27.52
N TYR A 184 -11.81 9.67 28.11
CA TYR A 184 -12.60 8.45 28.29
C TYR A 184 -12.90 7.78 26.95
N ARG A 185 -13.43 8.53 25.98
CA ARG A 185 -13.79 7.98 24.66
C ARG A 185 -12.57 7.54 23.85
N LEU A 186 -11.49 8.33 23.86
CA LEU A 186 -10.23 7.93 23.23
C LEU A 186 -9.63 6.66 23.83
N LYS A 187 -9.93 6.33 25.09
CA LYS A 187 -9.49 5.07 25.70
C LYS A 187 -10.45 3.91 25.40
N HIS A 188 -11.75 4.13 25.56
CA HIS A 188 -12.75 3.05 25.65
C HIS A 188 -13.57 2.79 24.40
N TYR A 189 -13.49 3.64 23.37
CA TYR A 189 -14.29 3.50 22.16
C TYR A 189 -13.47 2.87 21.03
N PHE A 190 -14.15 2.14 20.16
CA PHE A 190 -13.55 1.64 18.93
C PHE A 190 -13.25 2.80 17.98
N LYS A 191 -12.09 2.82 17.32
CA LYS A 191 -11.72 3.91 16.40
C LYS A 191 -11.49 3.35 15.01
N PHE A 192 -12.07 4.01 14.01
CA PHE A 192 -11.82 3.65 12.62
C PHE A 192 -11.79 4.87 11.70
N ILE A 193 -11.21 4.64 10.54
CA ILE A 193 -11.05 5.60 9.45
C ILE A 193 -11.20 4.83 8.15
N PHE A 194 -11.85 5.45 7.18
CA PHE A 194 -11.84 4.97 5.81
C PHE A 194 -10.78 5.72 5.03
N VAL A 195 -9.90 4.97 4.35
CA VAL A 195 -8.88 5.52 3.46
C VAL A 195 -9.16 5.07 2.04
N ARG A 196 -8.67 5.85 1.07
CA ARG A 196 -8.76 5.55 -0.36
C ARG A 196 -7.41 5.88 -0.98
N ASP A 197 -7.16 5.34 -2.16
CA ASP A 197 -5.99 5.70 -2.95
C ASP A 197 -5.83 7.24 -3.03
N PRO A 198 -4.63 7.78 -2.71
CA PRO A 198 -4.39 9.22 -2.66
C PRO A 198 -4.66 9.94 -3.98
N MET A 199 -4.36 9.32 -5.13
CA MET A 199 -4.55 9.91 -6.46
C MET A 199 -6.03 9.98 -6.81
N GLU A 200 -6.79 8.94 -6.53
CA GLU A 200 -8.25 8.96 -6.70
C GLU A 200 -8.91 10.02 -5.81
N ARG A 201 -8.44 10.18 -4.56
CA ARG A 201 -8.94 11.21 -3.64
C ARG A 201 -8.65 12.61 -4.17
N LEU A 202 -7.45 12.84 -4.71
CA LEU A 202 -7.04 14.11 -5.29
C LEU A 202 -7.91 14.45 -6.52
N LEU A 203 -8.08 13.50 -7.44
CA LEU A 203 -8.90 13.68 -8.62
C LEU A 203 -10.37 13.95 -8.26
N SER A 204 -10.90 13.24 -7.26
CA SER A 204 -12.26 13.46 -6.74
C SER A 204 -12.42 14.85 -6.11
N ALA A 205 -11.40 15.33 -5.38
CA ALA A 205 -11.37 16.68 -4.84
C ALA A 205 -11.31 17.73 -5.95
N TYR A 206 -10.45 17.54 -6.96
CA TYR A 206 -10.30 18.42 -8.11
C TYR A 206 -11.63 18.57 -8.88
N ARG A 207 -12.26 17.46 -9.27
CA ARG A 207 -13.56 17.48 -9.97
C ARG A 207 -14.63 18.20 -9.15
N ASN A 208 -14.69 17.98 -7.84
CA ASN A 208 -15.67 18.62 -6.98
C ASN A 208 -15.47 20.14 -6.84
N LYS A 209 -14.21 20.61 -6.85
CA LYS A 209 -13.87 22.03 -6.68
C LYS A 209 -13.81 22.80 -8.00
N PHE A 210 -13.42 22.17 -9.10
CA PHE A 210 -13.09 22.86 -10.35
C PHE A 210 -13.95 22.48 -11.56
N ARG A 211 -14.74 21.38 -11.50
CA ARG A 211 -15.66 21.02 -12.61
C ARG A 211 -17.09 21.52 -12.44
N ARG A 212 -17.49 21.97 -11.23
CA ARG A 212 -18.82 22.58 -11.01
C ARG A 212 -18.91 24.05 -11.44
N SER A 213 -17.79 24.68 -11.81
CA SER A 213 -17.74 26.07 -12.30
C SER A 213 -17.79 26.22 -13.82
N LYS A 214 -17.91 25.13 -14.60
CA LYS A 214 -17.96 25.18 -16.07
C LYS A 214 -19.32 24.85 -16.70
N ASN A 215 -20.40 24.73 -15.91
CA ASN A 215 -21.76 24.45 -16.43
C ASN A 215 -22.78 25.57 -16.12
N THR A 216 -22.32 26.81 -16.04
CA THR A 216 -23.19 27.99 -16.12
C THR A 216 -22.52 28.99 -17.05
N SER A 217 -22.76 28.81 -18.34
CA SER A 217 -22.86 29.88 -19.32
C SER A 217 -23.71 29.42 -20.48
#